data_AF-A0A822F4I1-F1
#
_entry.id   AF-A0A822F4I1-F1
#
_cell.length_a   1.000
_cell.length_b   1.000
_cell.length_c   1.000
_cell.angle_alpha   90.00
_cell.angle_beta   90.00
_cell.angle_gamma   90.00
#
_symmetry.space_group_name_H-M   'P 1'
#
loop_
_entity.id
_entity.type
_entity.pdbx_description
1 polymer ?
#
loop_
_entity_poly.entity_id
_entity_poly.type
_entity_poly.pdbx_seq_one_letter_code
_entity_poly.pdbx_strand_id
1 'polypeptide(L)'
;MNTILNDSIYNQEQSIRNLVKIHSLNQLLQQDNEQLLKHSFSISYYHSNIDRDKAEQLLKIKYINSICDGLFLLRNCSTSSYDFSLSLIHNNKIYHYKVQLIYDIYFSIGKIK
;
A
#
# COMPACT_ATOMS: atom_id res chain seq x y z
N MET A 1 27.08 13.74 11.19
CA MET A 1 25.71 13.22 11.38
C MET A 1 24.98 12.93 10.06
N ASN A 2 25.13 13.74 9.00
CA ASN A 2 24.47 13.49 7.71
C ASN A 2 24.96 12.24 6.93
N THR A 3 26.23 11.84 7.10
CA THR A 3 26.81 10.72 6.33
C THR A 3 26.21 9.37 6.69
N ILE A 4 26.05 9.09 8.00
CA ILE A 4 25.53 7.81 8.51
C ILE A 4 24.06 7.59 8.11
N LEU A 5 23.25 8.66 8.10
CA LEU A 5 21.86 8.61 7.64
C LEU A 5 21.76 8.32 6.14
N ASN A 6 22.64 8.92 5.34
CA ASN A 6 22.66 8.67 3.89
C ASN A 6 23.11 7.23 3.58
N ASP A 7 24.09 6.72 4.33
CA ASP A 7 24.55 5.34 4.18
C ASP A 7 23.45 4.33 4.57
N SER A 8 22.66 4.60 5.62
CA SER A 8 21.56 3.70 6.03
C SER A 8 20.44 3.66 4.99
N ILE A 9 20.04 4.82 4.44
CA ILE A 9 19.02 4.92 3.40
C ILE A 9 19.47 4.19 2.14
N TYR A 10 20.71 4.42 1.69
CA TYR A 10 21.26 3.75 0.53
C TYR A 10 21.28 2.21 0.68
N ASN A 11 21.68 1.73 1.86
CA ASN A 11 21.69 0.29 2.14
C ASN A 11 20.28 -0.32 2.15
N GLN A 12 19.29 0.40 2.69
CA GLN A 12 17.89 -0.03 2.63
C GLN A 12 17.36 -0.09 1.20
N GLU A 13 17.63 0.93 0.38
CA GLU A 13 17.24 0.93 -1.03
C GLU A 13 17.83 -0.25 -1.79
N GLN A 14 19.13 -0.56 -1.59
CA GLN A 14 19.76 -1.70 -2.25
C GLN A 14 19.15 -3.04 -1.82
N SER A 15 18.81 -3.19 -0.55
CA SER A 15 18.10 -4.37 -0.05
C SER A 15 16.75 -4.55 -0.74
N ILE A 16 15.95 -3.49 -0.84
CA ILE A 16 14.64 -3.51 -1.50
C ILE A 16 14.77 -3.81 -2.99
N ARG A 17 15.71 -3.17 -3.69
CA ARG A 17 15.97 -3.46 -5.12
C ARG A 17 16.34 -4.92 -5.34
N ASN A 18 17.17 -5.50 -4.47
CA ASN A 18 17.55 -6.89 -4.60
C ASN A 18 16.38 -7.84 -4.32
N LEU A 19 15.48 -7.50 -3.39
CA LEU A 19 14.25 -8.27 -3.14
C LEU A 19 13.32 -8.23 -4.35
N VAL A 20 13.13 -7.06 -4.96
CA VAL A 20 12.21 -6.87 -6.11
C VAL A 20 12.75 -7.51 -7.40
N LYS A 21 14.05 -7.77 -7.50
CA LYS A 21 14.63 -8.58 -8.61
C LYS A 21 14.21 -10.06 -8.55
N ILE A 22 13.93 -10.58 -7.36
CA ILE A 22 13.64 -11.99 -7.13
C ILE A 22 12.13 -12.23 -7.04
N HIS A 23 11.39 -11.25 -6.48
CA HIS A 23 9.94 -11.33 -6.30
C HIS A 23 9.27 -10.07 -6.84
N SER A 24 8.11 -10.21 -7.47
CA SER A 24 7.28 -9.04 -7.80
C SER A 24 6.81 -8.33 -6.53
N LEU A 25 6.63 -7.01 -6.59
CA LEU A 25 6.12 -6.24 -5.45
C LEU A 25 4.78 -6.77 -4.93
N ASN A 26 3.91 -7.26 -5.83
CA ASN A 26 2.64 -7.90 -5.45
C ASN A 26 2.85 -9.14 -4.58
N GLN A 27 3.85 -9.97 -4.89
CA GLN A 27 4.20 -11.14 -4.08
C GLN A 27 4.73 -10.73 -2.72
N LEU A 28 5.58 -9.71 -2.65
CA LEU A 28 6.11 -9.19 -1.39
C LEU A 28 5.00 -8.63 -0.49
N LEU A 29 4.08 -7.85 -1.06
CA LEU A 29 2.92 -7.32 -0.33
C LEU A 29 1.97 -8.43 0.15
N GLN A 30 1.80 -9.48 -0.65
CA GLN A 30 1.00 -10.63 -0.26
C GLN A 30 1.66 -11.42 0.88
N GLN A 31 2.97 -11.65 0.79
CA GLN A 31 3.74 -12.31 1.85
C GLN A 31 3.69 -11.54 3.16
N ASP A 32 3.80 -10.20 3.12
CA ASP A 32 3.71 -9.36 4.31
C ASP A 32 2.33 -9.46 4.98
N ASN A 33 1.25 -9.40 4.19
CA ASN A 33 -0.10 -9.64 4.70
C ASN A 33 -0.26 -11.03 5.35
N GLU A 34 0.25 -12.09 4.72
CA GLU A 34 0.18 -13.46 5.26
C GLU A 34 0.93 -13.56 6.60
N GLN A 35 2.06 -12.88 6.73
CA GLN A 35 2.80 -12.79 7.99
C GLN A 35 2.02 -12.04 9.07
N LEU A 36 1.42 -10.89 8.74
CA LEU A 36 0.59 -10.12 9.69
C LEU A 36 -0.57 -10.94 10.23
N LEU A 37 -1.29 -11.65 9.34
CA LEU A 37 -2.39 -12.54 9.72
C LEU A 37 -1.92 -13.69 10.62
N LYS A 38 -0.73 -14.24 10.36
CA LYS A 38 -0.14 -15.32 11.18
C LYS A 38 0.23 -14.84 12.60
N HIS A 39 0.64 -13.59 12.75
CA HIS A 39 0.96 -12.97 14.04
C HIS A 39 -0.27 -12.41 14.77
N SER A 40 -1.48 -12.86 14.40
CA SER A 40 -2.77 -12.46 15.01
C SER A 40 -3.08 -10.97 14.91
N PHE A 41 -2.42 -10.23 14.02
CA PHE A 41 -2.92 -8.91 13.63
C PHE A 41 -4.11 -9.12 12.70
N SER A 42 -5.30 -8.79 13.18
CA SER A 42 -6.56 -8.92 12.42
C SER A 42 -6.67 -7.96 11.22
N ILE A 43 -5.60 -7.25 10.87
CA ILE A 43 -5.63 -6.17 9.89
C ILE A 43 -4.74 -6.52 8.69
N SER A 44 -5.41 -6.74 7.55
CA SER A 44 -4.76 -6.78 6.23
C SER A 44 -4.89 -5.39 5.65
N TYR A 45 -3.78 -4.73 5.35
CA TYR A 45 -3.82 -3.39 4.74
C TYR A 45 -3.79 -3.48 3.20
N TYR A 46 -3.26 -4.56 2.63
CA TYR A 46 -3.23 -4.78 1.18
C TYR A 46 -4.29 -5.80 0.74
N HIS A 47 -4.95 -5.55 -0.39
CA HIS A 47 -5.97 -6.41 -0.96
C HIS A 47 -5.80 -6.48 -2.49
N SER A 48 -5.13 -7.52 -2.97
CA SER A 48 -4.79 -7.70 -4.39
C SER A 48 -6.00 -7.88 -5.30
N ASN A 49 -7.12 -8.40 -4.78
CA ASN A 49 -8.26 -8.85 -5.57
C ASN A 49 -9.58 -8.15 -5.21
N ILE A 50 -9.53 -6.85 -4.88
CA ILE A 50 -10.75 -6.06 -4.67
C ILE A 50 -10.77 -4.85 -5.59
N ASP A 51 -11.96 -4.54 -6.09
CA ASP A 51 -12.22 -3.33 -6.85
C ASP A 51 -12.51 -2.13 -5.95
N ARG A 52 -12.85 -1.01 -6.58
CA ARG A 52 -13.19 0.23 -5.88
C ARG A 52 -14.40 0.04 -4.97
N ASP A 53 -15.47 -0.56 -5.45
CA ASP A 53 -16.74 -0.64 -4.74
C ASP A 53 -16.61 -1.54 -3.51
N LYS A 54 -15.90 -2.66 -3.64
CA LYS A 54 -15.62 -3.54 -2.51
C LYS A 54 -14.75 -2.87 -1.47
N ALA A 55 -13.76 -2.07 -1.89
CA ALA A 55 -12.96 -1.26 -0.97
C ALA A 55 -13.81 -0.24 -0.20
N GLU A 56 -14.73 0.44 -0.90
CA GLU A 56 -15.64 1.39 -0.25
C GLU A 56 -16.55 0.72 0.78
N GLN A 57 -17.08 -0.47 0.47
CA GLN A 57 -17.88 -1.27 1.41
C GLN A 57 -17.09 -1.66 2.66
N LEU A 58 -15.86 -2.18 2.48
CA LEU A 58 -15.01 -2.60 3.60
C LEU A 58 -14.67 -1.44 4.53
N LEU A 59 -14.28 -0.29 3.96
CA LEU A 59 -13.97 0.91 4.74
C LEU A 59 -15.20 1.43 5.49
N LYS A 60 -16.38 1.47 4.87
CA LYS A 60 -17.63 1.87 5.54
C LYS A 60 -17.97 0.95 6.71
N ILE A 61 -17.93 -0.37 6.51
CA ILE A 61 -18.23 -1.35 7.57
C ILE A 61 -17.27 -1.17 8.75
N LYS A 62 -15.96 -1.00 8.49
CA LYS A 62 -14.97 -0.80 9.55
C LYS A 62 -15.16 0.56 10.24
N TYR A 63 -15.42 1.61 9.48
CA TYR A 63 -15.63 2.96 10.00
C TYR A 63 -16.88 3.06 10.88
N ILE A 64 -17.99 2.41 10.53
CA ILE A 64 -19.19 2.39 11.36
C ILE A 64 -18.90 1.78 12.74
N ASN A 65 -18.02 0.78 12.80
CA ASN A 65 -17.68 0.09 14.04
C ASN A 65 -16.67 0.84 14.92
N SER A 66 -15.81 1.70 14.34
CA SER A 66 -14.73 2.37 15.08
C SER A 66 -14.85 3.90 15.15
N ILE A 67 -15.58 4.52 14.22
CA ILE A 67 -15.70 5.97 14.01
C ILE A 67 -14.31 6.63 14.01
N CYS A 68 -13.37 6.03 13.28
CA CYS A 68 -11.98 6.45 13.26
C CYS A 68 -11.57 6.87 11.84
N ASP A 69 -11.22 8.14 11.69
CA ASP A 69 -10.63 8.64 10.46
C ASP A 69 -9.22 8.08 10.25
N GLY A 70 -8.82 7.94 9.00
CA GLY A 70 -7.51 7.40 8.66
C GLY A 70 -7.50 5.90 8.39
N LEU A 71 -8.64 5.20 8.49
CA LEU A 71 -8.73 3.81 8.00
C LEU A 71 -8.44 3.78 6.50
N PHE A 72 -7.53 2.90 6.11
CA PHE A 72 -7.10 2.80 4.72
C PHE A 72 -6.92 1.35 4.30
N LEU A 73 -6.85 1.16 2.99
CA LEU A 73 -6.36 -0.06 2.37
C LEU A 73 -5.67 0.25 1.05
N LEU A 74 -4.69 -0.57 0.69
CA LEU A 74 -4.04 -0.60 -0.62
C LEU A 74 -4.68 -1.71 -1.45
N ARG A 75 -4.96 -1.45 -2.72
CA ARG A 75 -5.48 -2.44 -3.67
C ARG A 75 -4.85 -2.28 -5.03
N ASN A 76 -4.97 -3.31 -5.87
CA ASN A 76 -4.54 -3.23 -7.26
C ASN A 76 -5.32 -2.15 -8.02
N CYS A 77 -4.65 -1.51 -8.98
CA CYS A 77 -5.32 -0.58 -9.88
C CYS A 77 -6.07 -1.36 -10.97
N SER A 78 -7.36 -1.07 -11.14
CA SER A 78 -8.18 -1.75 -12.16
C SER A 78 -7.74 -1.43 -13.60
N THR A 79 -6.98 -0.36 -13.80
CA THR A 79 -6.57 0.12 -15.13
C THR A 79 -5.08 -0.10 -15.42
N SER A 80 -4.30 -0.65 -14.48
CA SER A 80 -2.86 -0.83 -14.63
C SER A 80 -2.37 -1.95 -13.71
N SER A 81 -1.66 -2.92 -14.27
CA SER A 81 -1.06 -4.04 -13.53
C SER A 81 0.15 -3.64 -12.68
N TYR A 82 0.67 -2.43 -12.87
CA TYR A 82 1.87 -1.92 -12.19
C TYR A 82 1.55 -0.85 -11.16
N ASP A 83 0.38 -0.23 -11.24
CA ASP A 83 -0.05 0.80 -10.30
C ASP A 83 -0.93 0.21 -9.21
N PHE A 84 -1.00 0.92 -8.09
CA PHE A 84 -1.91 0.62 -7.00
C PHE A 84 -2.92 1.75 -6.81
N SER A 85 -3.91 1.48 -5.97
CA SER A 85 -4.86 2.47 -5.49
C SER A 85 -4.91 2.42 -3.97
N LEU A 86 -4.58 3.54 -3.33
CA LEU A 86 -4.77 3.77 -1.91
C LEU A 86 -6.19 4.28 -1.68
N SER A 87 -7.00 3.55 -0.92
CA SER A 87 -8.36 3.96 -0.53
C SER A 87 -8.35 4.32 0.96
N LEU A 88 -8.86 5.50 1.31
CA LEU A 88 -8.78 6.09 2.66
C LEU A 88 -10.13 6.70 3.03
N ILE A 89 -10.61 6.50 4.26
CA ILE A 89 -11.79 7.21 4.78
C ILE A 89 -11.40 8.31 5.75
N HIS A 90 -12.03 9.47 5.59
CA HIS A 90 -11.88 10.65 6.45
C HIS A 90 -13.17 11.47 6.41
N ASN A 91 -13.68 11.90 7.57
CA ASN A 91 -14.97 12.59 7.68
C ASN A 91 -16.11 11.84 6.98
N ASN A 92 -16.18 10.52 7.17
CA ASN A 92 -17.17 9.62 6.54
C ASN A 92 -17.21 9.69 5.00
N LYS A 93 -16.13 10.17 4.36
CA LYS A 93 -15.96 10.21 2.90
C LYS A 93 -14.76 9.39 2.51
N ILE A 94 -14.88 8.66 1.41
CA ILE A 94 -13.82 7.80 0.90
C ILE A 94 -13.09 8.50 -0.23
N TYR A 95 -11.78 8.54 -0.11
CA TYR A 95 -10.84 9.11 -1.06
C TYR A 95 -10.03 7.98 -1.69
N HIS A 96 -9.74 8.10 -2.99
CA HIS A 96 -8.90 7.14 -3.70
C HIS A 96 -7.77 7.88 -4.39
N TYR A 97 -6.55 7.47 -4.08
CA TYR A 97 -5.33 8.02 -4.66
C TYR A 97 -4.64 6.94 -5.48
N LYS A 98 -4.25 7.30 -6.71
CA LYS A 98 -3.44 6.41 -7.53
C LYS A 98 -2.00 6.45 -7.03
N VAL A 99 -1.43 5.27 -6.79
CA VAL A 99 -0.03 5.08 -6.45
C VAL A 99 0.66 4.62 -7.73
N GLN A 100 1.36 5.53 -8.40
CA GLN A 100 1.85 5.31 -9.75
C GLN A 100 3.31 4.88 -9.73
N LEU A 101 3.62 3.81 -10.45
CA LEU A 101 5.01 3.42 -10.68
C LEU A 101 5.69 4.51 -11.51
N ILE A 102 6.79 5.04 -10.98
CA ILE A 102 7.63 6.01 -11.70
C ILE A 102 8.75 5.25 -12.41
N TYR A 103 9.56 4.53 -11.62
CA TYR A 103 10.71 3.78 -12.10
C TYR A 103 11.17 2.77 -11.06
N ASP A 104 11.40 1.52 -11.48
CA ASP A 104 11.89 0.42 -10.64
C ASP A 104 11.06 0.20 -9.36
N ILE A 105 11.56 0.65 -8.20
CA ILE A 105 10.89 0.54 -6.90
C ILE A 105 10.25 1.86 -6.42
N TYR A 106 10.32 2.91 -7.24
CA TYR A 106 9.81 4.23 -6.88
C TYR A 106 8.37 4.43 -7.35
N PHE A 107 7.52 4.83 -6.40
CA PHE A 107 6.13 5.16 -6.63
C PHE A 107 5.83 6.59 -6.21
N SER A 108 4.84 7.20 -6.85
CA SER A 108 4.32 8.52 -6.50
C SER A 108 2.84 8.48 -6.15
N ILE A 109 2.41 9.41 -5.31
CA ILE A 109 1.00 9.69 -5.06
C ILE A 109 0.77 11.16 -5.40
N GLY A 110 -0.16 11.44 -6.30
CA GLY A 110 -0.44 12.79 -6.80
C GLY A 110 0.17 13.06 -8.18
N LYS A 111 -0.13 14.23 -8.75
CA LYS A 111 0.43 14.61 -10.05
C LYS A 111 1.91 14.95 -9.90
N ILE A 112 2.77 14.19 -10.58
CA ILE A 112 4.08 14.68 -10.99
C ILE A 112 3.79 15.73 -12.08
N LYS A 113 3.94 17.01 -11.74
CA LYS A 113 3.94 18.10 -12.73
C LYS A 113 5.32 18.22 -13.34
#